data_AF-A0A3S1E1T2-F1
#
_entry.id   AF-A0A3S1E1T2-F1
#
_cell.length_a   1.000
_cell.length_b   1.000
_cell.length_c   1.000
_cell.angle_alpha   90.00
_cell.angle_beta   90.00
_cell.angle_gamma   90.00
#
_symmetry.space_group_name_H-M   'P 1'
#
loop_
_entity.id
_entity.type
_entity.pdbx_description
1 polymer ?
#
loop_
_entity_poly.entity_id
_entity_poly.type
_entity_poly.pdbx_seq_one_letter_code
_entity_poly.pdbx_strand_id
1 'polypeptide(L)'
;MTIRAGKTLTLKGLCALMFDDLTDRIYEAAFVPDLWAGALEAASELSSSADGAIFLFSDGSPVRGRLSDESPGHGNSLETVRSLFDEFIAGDSWKFSDAIQRMCSLQPASFVQVEDFLTADELEHDPVRIQ
;
A
#
# COMPACT_ATOMS: atom_id res chain seq x y z
N MET A 1 -28.92 19.69 35.29
CA MET A 1 -28.07 19.81 34.09
C MET A 1 -26.68 19.38 34.53
N THR A 2 -26.22 18.17 34.26
CA THR A 2 -25.71 17.74 32.94
C THR A 2 -25.58 16.21 32.95
N ILE A 3 -26.04 15.55 31.87
CA ILE A 3 -25.86 14.12 31.62
C ILE A 3 -24.44 13.93 31.08
N ARG A 4 -23.55 13.23 31.80
CA ARG A 4 -22.32 12.68 31.23
C ARG A 4 -22.63 11.27 30.72
N ALA A 5 -22.96 11.16 29.43
CA ALA A 5 -22.97 9.88 28.73
C ALA A 5 -21.53 9.54 28.34
N GLY A 6 -20.82 8.83 29.21
CA GLY A 6 -19.60 8.12 28.81
C GLY A 6 -20.02 6.93 27.93
N LYS A 7 -20.04 7.11 26.61
CA LYS A 7 -20.16 5.98 25.70
C LYS A 7 -18.86 5.18 25.77
N THR A 8 -18.92 4.01 26.39
CA THR A 8 -17.89 2.98 26.24
C THR A 8 -17.86 2.57 24.76
N LEU A 9 -16.86 3.04 24.00
CA LEU A 9 -16.61 2.49 22.67
C LEU A 9 -16.15 1.05 22.83
N THR A 10 -16.84 0.13 22.17
CA THR A 10 -16.42 -1.26 22.07
C THR A 10 -15.30 -1.36 21.02
N LEU A 11 -14.43 -2.37 21.14
CA LEU A 11 -13.40 -2.66 20.12
C LEU A 11 -13.98 -2.70 18.69
N LYS A 12 -15.18 -3.29 18.53
CA LYS A 12 -15.89 -3.34 17.25
C LYS A 12 -16.30 -1.94 16.74
N GLY A 13 -16.72 -1.05 17.64
CA GLY A 13 -17.03 0.35 17.30
C GLY A 13 -15.77 1.17 17.00
N LEU A 14 -14.65 0.86 17.64
CA LEU A 14 -13.36 1.48 17.34
C LEU A 14 -12.84 1.05 15.95
N CYS A 15 -12.88 -0.25 15.64
CA CYS A 15 -12.52 -0.75 14.32
C CYS A 15 -13.37 -0.14 13.21
N ALA A 16 -14.69 -0.06 13.41
CA ALA A 16 -15.58 0.56 12.41
C ALA A 16 -15.17 2.01 12.10
N LEU A 17 -14.86 2.82 13.12
CA LEU A 17 -14.40 4.20 12.92
C LEU A 17 -13.02 4.26 12.24
N MET A 18 -12.12 3.32 12.50
CA MET A 18 -10.82 3.24 11.82
C MET A 18 -10.97 2.84 10.34
N PHE A 19 -11.89 1.93 10.02
CA PHE A 19 -12.19 1.56 8.64
C PHE A 19 -12.90 2.68 7.87
N ASP A 20 -13.80 3.42 8.53
CA ASP A 20 -14.43 4.61 7.96
C ASP A 20 -13.38 5.70 7.67
N ASP A 21 -12.44 5.93 8.59
CA ASP A 21 -11.31 6.87 8.41
C ASP A 21 -10.40 6.48 7.23
N LEU A 22 -10.02 5.20 7.13
CA LEU A 22 -9.22 4.73 5.98
C LEU A 22 -9.98 4.86 4.66
N THR A 23 -11.28 4.55 4.67
CA THR A 23 -12.12 4.66 3.47
C THR A 23 -12.18 6.10 2.98
N ASP A 24 -12.41 7.06 3.88
CA ASP A 24 -12.44 8.48 3.55
C ASP A 24 -11.10 8.95 2.99
N ARG A 25 -9.96 8.57 3.61
CA ARG A 25 -8.62 8.88 3.10
C ARG A 25 -8.39 8.36 1.69
N ILE A 26 -8.84 7.14 1.37
CA ILE A 26 -8.72 6.56 0.02
C ILE A 26 -9.55 7.38 -0.99
N TYR A 27 -10.78 7.75 -0.63
CA TYR A 27 -11.62 8.59 -1.50
C TYR A 27 -11.02 9.97 -1.73
N GLU A 28 -10.46 10.61 -0.71
CA GLU A 28 -9.80 11.90 -0.84
C GLU A 28 -8.53 11.82 -1.71
N ALA A 29 -7.69 10.80 -1.47
CA ALA A 29 -6.47 10.55 -2.24
C ALA A 29 -6.74 10.23 -3.72
N ALA A 30 -7.91 9.69 -4.06
CA ALA A 30 -8.33 9.50 -5.44
C ALA A 30 -8.46 10.83 -6.22
N PHE A 31 -8.72 11.96 -5.53
CA PHE A 31 -8.79 13.30 -6.12
C PHE A 31 -7.54 14.14 -5.89
N VAL A 32 -6.85 13.95 -4.76
CA VAL A 32 -5.64 14.69 -4.39
C VAL A 32 -4.48 13.70 -4.23
N PRO A 33 -3.65 13.50 -5.28
CA PRO A 33 -2.66 12.44 -5.30
C PRO A 33 -1.61 12.49 -4.18
N ASP A 34 -1.38 13.65 -3.58
CA ASP A 34 -0.43 13.82 -2.48
C ASP A 34 -0.93 13.20 -1.17
N LEU A 35 -2.26 12.99 -1.03
CA LEU A 35 -2.84 12.34 0.16
C LEU A 35 -2.68 10.81 0.16
N TRP A 36 -2.15 10.21 -0.91
CA TRP A 36 -1.92 8.76 -0.96
C TRP A 36 -0.93 8.29 0.09
N ALA A 37 0.08 9.09 0.44
CA ALA A 37 1.06 8.68 1.44
C ALA A 37 0.40 8.42 2.81
N GLY A 38 -0.48 9.32 3.25
CA GLY A 38 -1.21 9.16 4.52
C GLY A 38 -2.31 8.09 4.49
N ALA A 39 -2.90 7.83 3.31
CA ALA A 39 -3.83 6.72 3.12
C ALA A 39 -3.12 5.36 3.18
N LEU A 40 -1.94 5.25 2.55
CA LEU A 40 -1.11 4.04 2.58
C LEU A 40 -0.54 3.77 3.97
N GLU A 41 -0.15 4.82 4.71
CA GLU A 41 0.31 4.67 6.09
C GLU A 41 -0.79 4.11 7.00
N ALA A 42 -2.01 4.66 6.93
CA ALA A 42 -3.15 4.12 7.67
C ALA A 42 -3.49 2.67 7.28
N ALA A 43 -3.36 2.33 5.99
CA ALA A 43 -3.55 0.96 5.53
C ALA A 43 -2.48 0.01 6.12
N SER A 44 -1.22 0.41 6.09
CA SER A 44 -0.09 -0.36 6.64
C SER A 44 -0.21 -0.57 8.15
N GLU A 45 -0.58 0.46 8.91
CA GLU A 45 -0.81 0.34 10.35
C GLU A 45 -1.93 -0.68 10.64
N LEU A 46 -3.01 -0.64 9.86
CA LEU A 46 -4.16 -1.52 10.04
C LEU A 46 -3.85 -2.99 9.67
N SER A 47 -3.02 -3.20 8.64
CA SER A 47 -2.59 -4.54 8.22
C SER A 47 -1.37 -5.05 8.98
N SER A 48 -0.75 -4.23 9.83
CA SER A 48 0.58 -4.50 10.42
C SER A 48 1.66 -4.76 9.36
N SER A 49 1.54 -4.09 8.21
CA SER A 49 2.54 -4.13 7.14
C SER A 49 3.71 -3.19 7.48
N ALA A 50 4.91 -3.56 7.03
CA ALA A 50 6.09 -2.72 7.22
C ALA A 50 5.96 -1.40 6.46
N ASP A 51 5.44 -1.43 5.23
CA ASP A 51 5.22 -0.26 4.37
C ASP A 51 4.09 -0.56 3.37
N GLY A 52 3.57 0.50 2.73
CA GLY A 52 2.52 0.43 1.71
C GLY A 52 2.91 1.18 0.44
N ALA A 53 2.53 0.65 -0.72
CA ALA A 53 2.80 1.26 -2.02
C ALA A 53 1.60 1.15 -2.95
N ILE A 54 1.40 2.15 -3.80
CA ILE A 54 0.47 2.10 -4.93
C ILE A 54 1.21 2.39 -6.23
N PHE A 55 0.92 1.60 -7.26
CA PHE A 55 1.45 1.76 -8.60
C PHE A 55 0.31 1.92 -9.61
N LEU A 56 0.48 2.86 -10.54
CA LEU A 56 -0.42 3.08 -11.66
C LEU A 56 0.32 2.75 -12.96
N PHE A 57 -0.16 1.73 -13.65
CA PHE A 57 0.30 1.31 -14.97
C PHE A 57 -0.68 1.81 -16.03
N SER A 58 -0.15 2.36 -17.13
CA SER A 58 -0.96 2.77 -18.28
C SER A 58 -0.17 2.63 -19.56
N ASP A 59 -0.83 2.23 -20.64
CA ASP A 59 -0.20 2.14 -21.95
C ASP A 59 0.25 3.54 -22.42
N GLY A 60 1.53 3.66 -22.76
CA GLY A 60 2.09 4.88 -23.35
C GLY A 60 2.41 6.01 -22.37
N SER A 61 2.31 5.79 -21.05
CA SER A 61 2.85 6.75 -20.05
C SER A 61 3.82 6.06 -19.09
N PRO A 62 4.76 6.81 -18.49
CA PRO A 62 5.58 6.28 -17.39
C PRO A 62 4.71 5.76 -16.24
N VAL A 63 5.21 4.74 -15.55
CA VAL A 63 4.60 4.27 -14.31
C VAL A 63 4.60 5.42 -13.31
N ARG A 64 3.56 5.49 -12.48
CA ARG A 64 3.50 6.41 -11.35
C ARG A 64 3.26 5.62 -10.08
N GLY A 65 3.67 6.18 -8.95
CA GLY A 65 3.34 5.58 -7.67
C GLY A 65 3.52 6.53 -6.51
N ARG A 66 3.15 6.02 -5.34
CA ARG A 66 3.37 6.64 -4.02
C ARG A 66 3.70 5.55 -3.01
N LEU A 67 4.51 5.92 -2.01
CA LEU A 67 4.84 5.11 -0.84
C LEU A 67 4.15 5.70 0.40
N SER A 68 4.03 4.91 1.46
CA SER A 68 3.69 5.40 2.80
C SER A 68 4.91 6.09 3.44
N ASP A 69 5.17 7.35 3.08
CA ASP A 69 6.36 8.09 3.53
C ASP A 69 6.09 9.34 4.37
N GLU A 70 4.89 9.47 4.94
CA GLU A 70 4.51 10.65 5.74
C GLU A 70 5.15 10.67 7.13
N SER A 71 5.20 9.54 7.84
CA SER A 71 5.78 9.52 9.19
C SER A 71 7.25 9.10 9.21
N PRO A 72 8.11 9.81 9.97
CA PRO A 72 9.51 9.44 10.17
C PRO A 72 9.72 8.11 10.92
N GLY A 73 8.65 7.51 11.46
CA GLY A 73 8.69 6.20 12.14
C GLY A 73 8.99 5.01 11.20
N HIS A 74 8.76 5.17 9.90
CA HIS A 74 9.02 4.15 8.87
C HIS A 74 10.45 4.26 8.27
N GLY A 75 11.26 5.22 8.73
CA GLY A 75 12.43 5.73 8.01
C GLY A 75 13.55 4.74 7.66
N ASN A 76 13.78 3.69 8.44
CA ASN A 76 14.87 2.73 8.17
C ASN A 76 14.46 1.60 7.19
N SER A 77 13.20 1.14 7.24
CA SER A 77 12.66 0.16 6.27
C SER A 77 12.47 0.83 4.91
N LEU A 78 12.00 2.07 4.95
CA LEU A 78 11.65 2.83 3.78
C LEU A 78 12.87 3.23 2.93
N GLU A 79 14.06 3.43 3.51
CA GLU A 79 15.22 3.90 2.73
C GLU A 79 15.66 2.90 1.65
N THR A 80 15.67 1.60 1.97
CA THR A 80 16.00 0.55 1.00
C THR A 80 14.87 0.32 0.01
N VAL A 81 13.62 0.30 0.49
CA VAL A 81 12.43 0.15 -0.38
C VAL A 81 12.30 1.32 -1.35
N ARG A 82 12.63 2.54 -0.91
CA ARG A 82 12.56 3.76 -1.72
C ARG A 82 13.53 3.72 -2.91
N SER A 83 14.71 3.17 -2.74
CA SER A 83 15.67 3.02 -3.86
C SER A 83 15.13 2.07 -4.92
N LEU A 84 14.56 0.92 -4.51
CA LEU A 84 13.92 -0.03 -5.41
C LEU A 84 12.68 0.57 -6.08
N PHE A 85 11.90 1.34 -5.33
CA PHE A 85 10.72 2.04 -5.84
C PHE A 85 11.10 3.09 -6.90
N ASP A 86 12.09 3.93 -6.63
CA ASP A 86 12.54 4.96 -7.57
C ASP A 86 13.08 4.33 -8.87
N GLU A 87 13.85 3.25 -8.77
CA GLU A 87 14.30 2.48 -9.93
C GLU A 87 13.11 1.90 -10.72
N PHE A 88 12.14 1.33 -10.00
CA PHE A 88 10.95 0.72 -10.58
C PHE A 88 10.11 1.72 -11.37
N ILE A 89 9.90 2.92 -10.83
CA ILE A 89 9.10 3.99 -11.47
C ILE A 89 9.87 4.65 -12.63
N ALA A 90 11.20 4.77 -12.53
CA ALA A 90 12.03 5.38 -13.56
C ALA A 90 12.24 4.48 -14.79
N GLY A 91 12.15 3.17 -14.60
CA GLY A 91 12.46 2.17 -15.61
C GLY A 91 11.26 1.51 -16.29
N ASP A 92 11.58 0.67 -17.28
CA ASP A 92 10.64 -0.22 -17.96
C ASP A 92 10.81 -1.69 -17.50
N SER A 93 11.59 -1.93 -16.43
CA SER A 93 11.91 -3.28 -15.92
C SER A 93 10.64 -4.07 -15.55
N TRP A 94 9.61 -3.38 -15.05
CA TRP A 94 8.29 -3.94 -14.74
C TRP A 94 7.61 -4.64 -15.93
N LYS A 95 7.90 -4.23 -17.18
CA LYS A 95 7.36 -4.84 -18.40
C LYS A 95 7.88 -6.26 -18.62
N PHE A 96 9.03 -6.58 -18.04
CA PHE A 96 9.71 -7.86 -18.17
C PHE A 96 9.54 -8.75 -16.92
N SER A 97 8.83 -8.27 -15.89
CA SER A 97 8.53 -9.05 -14.69
C SER A 97 7.29 -9.90 -14.91
N ASP A 98 7.47 -11.22 -14.93
CA ASP A 98 6.36 -12.18 -15.07
C ASP A 98 5.31 -12.02 -13.97
N ALA A 99 5.73 -11.74 -12.73
CA ALA A 99 4.85 -11.48 -11.61
C ALA A 99 3.96 -10.24 -11.85
N ILE A 100 4.53 -9.15 -12.36
CA ILE A 100 3.77 -7.92 -12.63
C ILE A 100 2.84 -8.09 -13.83
N GLN A 101 3.29 -8.77 -14.89
CA GLN A 101 2.44 -9.07 -16.04
C GLN A 101 1.26 -9.96 -15.63
N ARG A 102 1.50 -10.96 -14.75
CA ARG A 102 0.44 -11.79 -14.16
C ARG A 102 -0.55 -10.95 -13.35
N MET A 103 -0.07 -9.99 -12.57
CA MET A 103 -0.91 -9.11 -11.74
C MET A 103 -1.78 -8.21 -12.59
N CYS A 104 -1.20 -7.57 -13.62
CA CYS A 104 -1.93 -6.72 -14.57
C CYS A 104 -2.96 -7.51 -15.39
N SER A 105 -2.73 -8.80 -15.62
CA SER A 105 -3.63 -9.68 -16.37
C SER A 105 -4.74 -10.31 -15.52
N LEU A 106 -4.66 -10.22 -14.18
CA LEU A 106 -5.63 -10.83 -13.28
C LEU A 106 -6.99 -10.14 -13.41
N GLN A 107 -8.03 -10.91 -13.72
CA GLN A 107 -9.40 -10.43 -13.81
C GLN A 107 -10.34 -11.37 -13.03
N PRO A 108 -11.25 -10.83 -12.18
CA PRO A 108 -11.39 -9.41 -11.84
C PRO A 108 -10.22 -8.91 -10.98
N ALA A 109 -10.06 -7.57 -10.93
CA ALA A 109 -9.14 -6.95 -9.96
C ALA A 109 -9.47 -7.46 -8.55
N SER A 110 -8.44 -7.91 -7.83
CA SER A 110 -8.59 -8.69 -6.60
C SER A 110 -7.52 -8.31 -5.58
N PHE A 111 -7.83 -8.51 -4.30
CA PHE A 111 -6.84 -8.53 -3.23
C PHE A 111 -6.30 -9.95 -3.08
N VAL A 112 -4.98 -10.10 -3.12
CA VAL A 112 -4.30 -11.41 -3.03
C VAL A 112 -3.19 -11.34 -1.99
N GLN A 113 -2.94 -12.45 -1.29
CA GLN A 113 -1.72 -12.59 -0.49
C GLN A 113 -0.54 -12.85 -1.43
N VAL A 114 0.63 -12.31 -1.11
CA VAL A 114 1.82 -12.43 -1.96
C VAL A 114 2.25 -13.91 -2.09
N GLU A 115 2.09 -14.69 -1.02
CA GLU A 115 2.42 -16.12 -0.98
C GLU A 115 1.49 -16.98 -1.86
N ASP A 116 0.26 -16.53 -2.08
CA ASP A 116 -0.70 -17.19 -2.98
C ASP A 116 -0.47 -16.80 -4.45
N PHE A 117 0.36 -15.78 -4.68
CA PHE A 117 0.51 -15.12 -5.98
C PHE A 117 1.88 -15.35 -6.63
N LEU A 118 2.95 -15.34 -5.83
CA LEU A 118 4.31 -15.63 -6.26
C LEU A 118 4.65 -17.11 -6.11
N THR A 119 5.46 -17.62 -7.02
CA THR A 119 6.06 -18.96 -6.88
C THR A 119 7.11 -18.97 -5.76
N ALA A 120 7.48 -20.16 -5.27
CA ALA A 120 8.53 -20.30 -4.25
C ALA A 120 9.86 -19.69 -4.71
N ASP A 121 10.28 -19.97 -5.96
CA ASP A 121 11.48 -19.37 -6.55
C ASP A 121 11.39 -17.84 -6.64
N GLU A 122 10.24 -17.28 -7.04
CA GLU A 122 10.03 -15.82 -7.08
C GLU A 122 10.13 -15.20 -5.68
N LEU A 123 9.61 -15.87 -4.64
CA LEU A 123 9.70 -15.41 -3.25
C LEU A 123 11.13 -15.45 -2.71
N GLU A 124 11.89 -16.49 -3.01
CA GLU A 124 13.28 -16.65 -2.58
C GLU A 124 14.21 -15.59 -3.20
N HIS A 125 13.84 -15.07 -4.38
CA HIS A 125 14.61 -14.07 -5.13
C HIS A 125 14.00 -12.66 -5.10
N ASP A 126 12.97 -12.41 -4.27
CA ASP A 126 12.33 -11.10 -4.13
C ASP A 126 13.25 -10.09 -3.41
N PRO A 127 13.73 -9.02 -4.08
CA PRO A 127 14.64 -8.04 -3.49
C PRO A 127 14.06 -7.30 -2.29
N VAL A 128 12.73 -7.29 -2.11
CA VAL A 128 12.08 -6.69 -0.94
C VAL A 128 12.17 -7.60 0.29
N ARG A 129 12.34 -8.92 0.10
CA ARG A 129 12.36 -9.92 1.18
C ARG A 129 13.75 -10.39 1.61
N ILE A 130 14.76 -10.33 0.74
CA ILE A 130 16.11 -10.85 1.02
C ILE A 130 17.02 -9.79 1.68
N GLN A 131 16.44 -8.69 2.18
CA GLN A 131 17.19 -7.60 2.83
C GLN A 131 17.58 -7.94 4.26
#